data_AF-A0A2K0TE62-F1
#
_entry.id   AF-A0A2K0TE62-F1
#
_cell.length_a   1.000
_cell.length_b   1.000
_cell.length_c   1.000
_cell.angle_alpha   90.00
_cell.angle_beta   90.00
_cell.angle_gamma   90.00
#
_symmetry.space_group_name_H-M   'P 1'
#
loop_
_entity.id
_entity.type
_entity.pdbx_description
1 polymer ?
#
loop_
_entity_poly.entity_id
_entity_poly.type
_entity_poly.pdbx_seq_one_letter_code
_entity_poly.pdbx_strand_id
1 'polypeptide(L)'
;MSKWGGIKRRHIAIKATAVETLQNQFSGYGSTTVTVQRTLDRSGVKEPLEEWSDETIEHIVNCFIDEKFPTVIALNKIDHPDADKNIAKIAKMQDPNAVVLCSAISEIFLRKMAKQGYIKYVEGSEFVDTREDLIEQGDPTGGGLKELDEKNRNRIENLKDMVLYRFGSTGVVQVLSKAAELLGLVPIFPVRNTSTFSSGASDSKFVFRDCVLVKKGSTVGDVARKVMGDAPIAFVEGIGNMRVSEDDLVAVGKNDILSFKVGRA
;
A
#
# COMPACT_ATOMS: atom_id res chain seq x y z
N MET A 1 24.60 19.55 -13.84
CA MET A 1 25.49 18.59 -14.52
C MET A 1 27.00 18.72 -14.22
N SER A 2 27.49 19.71 -13.46
CA SER A 2 28.95 19.94 -13.28
C SER A 2 29.76 18.77 -12.69
N LYS A 3 29.13 17.82 -12.01
CA LYS A 3 29.79 16.63 -11.43
C LYS A 3 29.85 15.41 -12.36
N TRP A 4 29.08 15.38 -13.47
CA TRP A 4 29.03 14.22 -14.36
C TRP A 4 30.37 13.93 -15.03
N GLY A 5 31.09 14.96 -15.48
CA GLY A 5 32.43 14.80 -16.06
C GLY A 5 33.45 14.17 -15.10
N GLY A 6 33.27 14.30 -13.78
CA GLY A 6 34.07 13.59 -12.78
C GLY A 6 33.70 12.11 -12.68
N ILE A 7 32.40 11.80 -12.71
CA ILE A 7 31.86 10.44 -12.68
C ILE A 7 32.31 9.67 -13.93
N LYS A 8 32.16 10.26 -15.12
CA LYS A 8 32.61 9.69 -16.40
C LYS A 8 34.11 9.37 -16.40
N ARG A 9 34.97 10.29 -15.94
CA ARG A 9 36.41 10.04 -15.85
C ARG A 9 36.74 8.87 -14.92
N ARG A 10 36.07 8.78 -13.76
CA ARG A 10 36.27 7.68 -12.81
C ARG A 10 35.78 6.34 -13.39
N HIS A 11 34.62 6.34 -14.04
CA HIS A 11 34.03 5.17 -14.71
C HIS A 11 35.03 4.53 -15.69
N ILE A 12 35.60 5.34 -16.58
CA ILE A 12 36.61 4.91 -17.57
C ILE A 12 37.87 4.40 -16.87
N ALA A 13 38.37 5.14 -15.87
CA ALA A 13 39.63 4.81 -15.19
C ALA A 13 39.58 3.45 -14.47
N ILE A 14 38.44 3.10 -13.88
CA ILE A 14 38.26 1.83 -13.15
C ILE A 14 37.65 0.72 -14.01
N LYS A 15 37.30 1.01 -15.28
CA LYS A 15 36.59 0.10 -16.20
C LYS A 15 35.33 -0.50 -15.58
N ALA A 16 34.58 0.31 -14.83
CA ALA A 16 33.33 -0.12 -14.21
C ALA A 16 32.25 -0.35 -15.27
N THR A 17 31.26 -1.16 -14.93
CA THR A 17 30.03 -1.25 -15.71
C THR A 17 29.15 -0.01 -15.46
N ALA A 18 28.23 0.26 -16.39
CA ALA A 18 27.22 1.32 -16.20
C ALA A 18 26.38 1.06 -14.94
N VAL A 19 26.06 -0.21 -14.68
CA VAL A 19 25.28 -0.65 -13.52
C VAL A 19 26.00 -0.31 -12.21
N GLU A 20 27.27 -0.68 -12.07
CA GLU A 20 28.06 -0.38 -10.86
C GLU A 20 28.20 1.13 -10.64
N THR A 21 28.41 1.87 -11.72
CA THR A 21 28.59 3.31 -11.66
C THR A 21 27.31 3.99 -11.16
N LEU A 22 26.17 3.66 -11.77
CA LEU A 22 24.88 4.21 -11.39
C LEU A 22 24.42 3.72 -10.02
N GLN A 23 24.63 2.45 -9.66
CA GLN A 23 24.29 1.94 -8.33
C GLN A 23 25.05 2.70 -7.25
N ASN A 24 26.32 3.00 -7.45
CA ASN A 24 27.08 3.83 -6.52
C ASN A 24 26.51 5.25 -6.40
N GLN A 25 26.13 5.88 -7.52
CA GLN A 25 25.52 7.22 -7.51
C GLN A 25 24.14 7.24 -6.86
N PHE A 26 23.34 6.19 -7.07
CA PHE A 26 21.97 6.07 -6.57
C PHE A 26 21.87 5.31 -5.25
N SER A 27 23.00 4.95 -4.63
CA SER A 27 23.05 4.18 -3.39
C SER A 27 22.36 4.91 -2.23
N GLY A 28 22.44 6.24 -2.20
CA GLY A 28 21.73 7.09 -1.23
C GLY A 28 20.20 6.98 -1.26
N TYR A 29 19.63 6.48 -2.37
CA TYR A 29 18.20 6.20 -2.52
C TYR A 29 17.85 4.73 -2.22
N GLY A 30 18.80 3.93 -1.74
CA GLY A 30 18.61 2.50 -1.53
C GLY A 30 18.38 1.75 -2.85
N SER A 31 19.05 2.16 -3.92
CA SER A 31 19.04 1.40 -5.18
C SER A 31 19.85 0.11 -5.04
N THR A 32 19.40 -0.93 -5.74
CA THR A 32 20.12 -2.21 -5.86
C THR A 32 20.63 -2.36 -7.28
N THR A 33 21.62 -3.22 -7.49
CA THR A 33 22.10 -3.61 -8.84
C THR A 33 20.94 -4.05 -9.73
N VAL A 34 19.98 -4.80 -9.17
CA VAL A 34 18.78 -5.28 -9.89
C VAL A 34 17.85 -4.12 -10.28
N THR A 35 17.70 -3.11 -9.43
CA THR A 35 16.91 -1.91 -9.75
C THR A 35 17.57 -1.12 -10.89
N VAL A 36 18.87 -0.88 -10.79
CA VAL A 36 19.61 -0.12 -11.81
C VAL A 36 19.64 -0.86 -13.15
N GLN A 37 19.80 -2.18 -13.15
CA GLN A 37 19.72 -2.97 -14.37
C GLN A 37 18.36 -2.81 -15.04
N ARG A 38 17.25 -2.96 -14.30
CA ARG A 38 15.89 -2.74 -14.83
C ARG A 38 15.69 -1.33 -15.38
N THR A 39 16.25 -0.33 -14.72
CA THR A 39 16.24 1.06 -15.23
C THR A 39 16.92 1.18 -16.59
N LEU A 40 18.10 0.58 -16.76
CA LEU A 40 18.83 0.60 -18.03
C LEU A 40 18.12 -0.19 -19.12
N ASP A 41 17.55 -1.34 -18.77
CA ASP A 41 16.78 -2.16 -19.70
C ASP A 41 15.52 -1.41 -20.18
N ARG A 42 14.84 -0.70 -19.27
CA ARG A 42 13.64 0.10 -19.56
C ARG A 42 13.95 1.36 -20.36
N SER A 43 15.09 2.00 -20.12
CA SER A 43 15.45 3.22 -20.84
C SER A 43 15.74 2.96 -22.33
N GLY A 44 16.16 1.74 -22.67
CA GLY A 44 16.51 1.33 -24.03
C GLY A 44 17.82 1.93 -24.54
N VAL A 45 18.57 2.63 -23.69
CA VAL A 45 19.84 3.26 -24.04
C VAL A 45 20.91 2.20 -24.23
N LYS A 46 21.49 2.16 -25.44
CA LYS A 46 22.54 1.19 -25.81
C LYS A 46 23.93 1.81 -25.88
N GLU A 47 24.00 3.13 -25.98
CA GLU A 47 25.28 3.82 -26.06
C GLU A 47 26.01 3.73 -24.70
N PRO A 48 27.35 3.64 -24.72
CA PRO A 48 28.13 3.47 -23.51
C PRO A 48 28.05 4.73 -22.62
N LEU A 49 28.21 4.56 -21.31
CA LEU A 49 27.97 5.62 -20.31
C LEU A 49 28.81 6.87 -20.56
N GLU A 50 30.03 6.68 -21.07
CA GLU A 50 30.91 7.77 -21.45
C GLU A 50 30.39 8.61 -22.61
N GLU A 51 29.47 8.13 -23.44
CA GLU A 51 28.93 8.88 -24.59
C GLU A 51 27.62 9.60 -24.28
N TRP A 52 27.05 9.41 -23.09
CA TRP A 52 25.76 9.99 -22.72
C TRP A 52 25.78 11.51 -22.74
N SER A 53 24.82 12.07 -23.49
CA SER A 53 24.50 13.49 -23.49
C SER A 53 23.75 13.89 -22.22
N ASP A 54 23.60 15.19 -21.98
CA ASP A 54 22.83 15.71 -20.86
C ASP A 54 21.35 15.27 -20.93
N GLU A 55 20.78 15.18 -22.13
CA GLU A 55 19.42 14.68 -22.38
C GLU A 55 19.31 13.18 -22.09
N THR A 56 20.34 12.41 -22.42
CA THR A 56 20.39 10.97 -22.12
C THR A 56 20.45 10.75 -20.61
N ILE A 57 21.25 11.53 -19.89
CA ILE A 57 21.33 11.48 -18.43
C ILE A 57 19.96 11.79 -17.82
N GLU A 58 19.29 12.84 -18.29
CA GLU A 58 17.95 13.20 -17.83
C GLU A 58 16.94 12.06 -18.08
N HIS A 59 16.97 11.46 -19.27
CA HIS A 59 16.13 10.30 -19.60
C HIS A 59 16.38 9.10 -18.68
N ILE A 60 17.65 8.75 -18.42
CA ILE A 60 18.02 7.69 -17.48
C ILE A 60 17.52 8.00 -16.06
N VAL A 61 17.64 9.25 -15.61
CA VAL A 61 17.16 9.68 -14.29
C VAL A 61 15.64 9.57 -14.20
N ASN A 62 14.90 9.97 -15.23
CA ASN A 62 13.44 9.81 -15.26
C ASN A 62 13.04 8.33 -15.23
N CYS A 63 13.70 7.47 -16.01
CA CYS A 63 13.49 6.03 -15.96
C CYS A 63 13.83 5.43 -14.58
N PHE A 64 14.86 5.95 -13.91
CA PHE A 64 15.20 5.53 -12.56
C PHE A 64 14.12 5.93 -11.57
N ILE A 65 13.59 7.14 -11.69
CA ILE A 65 12.51 7.63 -10.82
C ILE A 65 11.26 6.76 -10.98
N ASP A 66 10.87 6.47 -12.21
CA ASP A 66 9.70 5.62 -12.49
C ASP A 66 9.86 4.19 -11.95
N GLU A 67 11.07 3.62 -12.02
CA GLU A 67 11.36 2.28 -11.51
C GLU A 67 11.47 2.24 -9.98
N LYS A 68 12.12 3.25 -9.40
CA LYS A 68 12.45 3.26 -7.97
C LYS A 68 11.32 3.83 -7.10
N PHE A 69 10.57 4.78 -7.62
CA PHE A 69 9.49 5.48 -6.93
C PHE A 69 8.17 5.37 -7.69
N PRO A 70 7.59 4.15 -7.79
CA PRO A 70 6.23 4.00 -8.29
C PRO A 70 5.27 4.91 -7.53
N THR A 71 4.49 5.71 -8.26
CA THR A 71 3.69 6.81 -7.70
C THR A 71 2.21 6.60 -7.95
N VAL A 72 1.39 6.85 -6.93
CA VAL A 72 -0.08 6.92 -7.04
C VAL A 72 -0.51 8.37 -6.88
N ILE A 73 -1.34 8.85 -7.80
CA ILE A 73 -1.86 10.21 -7.83
C ILE A 73 -3.22 10.26 -7.15
N ALA A 74 -3.28 10.90 -5.98
CA ALA A 74 -4.51 11.15 -5.25
C ALA A 74 -5.15 12.48 -5.72
N LEU A 75 -6.24 12.41 -6.46
CA LEU A 75 -7.02 13.59 -6.87
C LEU A 75 -7.99 13.96 -5.75
N ASN A 76 -7.47 14.75 -4.82
CA ASN A 76 -8.22 15.20 -3.64
C ASN A 76 -9.24 16.30 -3.98
N LYS A 77 -10.24 16.46 -3.10
CA LYS A 77 -11.34 17.45 -3.15
C LYS A 77 -12.48 17.11 -4.10
N ILE A 78 -12.79 15.82 -4.27
CA ILE A 78 -13.95 15.39 -5.08
C ILE A 78 -15.30 15.79 -4.48
N ASP A 79 -15.32 16.21 -3.21
CA ASP A 79 -16.47 16.82 -2.54
C ASP A 79 -16.82 18.23 -3.04
N HIS A 80 -15.99 18.85 -3.89
CA HIS A 80 -16.30 20.15 -4.46
C HIS A 80 -17.23 20.02 -5.68
N PRO A 81 -18.28 20.86 -5.82
CA PRO A 81 -19.21 20.78 -6.96
C PRO A 81 -18.55 20.85 -8.34
N ASP A 82 -17.48 21.64 -8.47
CA ASP A 82 -16.73 21.78 -9.73
C ASP A 82 -15.65 20.71 -9.98
N ALA A 83 -15.55 19.68 -9.13
CA ALA A 83 -14.48 18.69 -9.21
C ALA A 83 -14.48 17.91 -10.55
N ASP A 84 -15.66 17.60 -11.10
CA ASP A 84 -15.82 16.75 -12.30
C ASP A 84 -15.02 17.27 -13.51
N LYS A 85 -14.96 18.59 -13.73
CA LYS A 85 -14.21 19.20 -14.83
C LYS A 85 -12.70 18.96 -14.69
N ASN A 86 -12.18 19.09 -13.48
CA ASN A 86 -10.76 18.90 -13.19
C ASN A 86 -10.39 17.43 -13.23
N ILE A 87 -11.24 16.56 -12.67
CA ILE A 87 -11.09 15.10 -12.74
C ILE A 87 -10.99 14.66 -14.19
N ALA A 88 -11.93 15.06 -15.04
CA ALA A 88 -11.95 14.69 -16.45
C ALA A 88 -10.72 15.19 -17.22
N LYS A 89 -10.21 16.39 -16.89
CA LYS A 89 -8.99 16.94 -17.52
C LYS A 89 -7.75 16.12 -17.15
N ILE A 90 -7.58 15.80 -15.88
CA ILE A 90 -6.39 15.08 -15.40
C ILE A 90 -6.45 13.60 -15.81
N ALA A 91 -7.61 12.96 -15.70
CA ALA A 91 -7.80 11.57 -16.09
C ALA A 91 -7.51 11.30 -17.58
N LYS A 92 -7.60 12.31 -18.45
CA LYS A 92 -7.20 12.21 -19.86
C LYS A 92 -5.68 12.25 -20.09
N MET A 93 -4.92 12.77 -19.13
CA MET A 93 -3.47 12.98 -19.23
C MET A 93 -2.66 11.92 -18.49
N GLN A 94 -3.29 11.13 -17.64
CA GLN A 94 -2.64 10.19 -16.73
C GLN A 94 -3.16 8.78 -16.97
N ASP A 95 -2.35 7.77 -16.63
CA ASP A 95 -2.82 6.38 -16.59
C ASP A 95 -3.95 6.27 -15.56
N PRO A 96 -5.17 5.81 -15.95
CA PRO A 96 -6.26 5.57 -15.01
C PRO A 96 -5.86 4.65 -13.84
N ASN A 97 -4.90 3.75 -14.05
CA ASN A 97 -4.39 2.86 -13.00
C ASN A 97 -3.49 3.59 -11.99
N ALA A 98 -2.90 4.73 -12.32
CA ALA A 98 -2.11 5.53 -11.38
C ALA A 98 -2.96 6.51 -10.56
N VAL A 99 -4.23 6.73 -10.93
CA VAL A 99 -5.08 7.76 -10.34
C VAL A 99 -6.10 7.17 -9.37
N VAL A 100 -6.34 7.88 -8.26
CA VAL A 100 -7.44 7.60 -7.33
C VAL A 100 -8.12 8.91 -6.95
N LEU A 101 -9.44 8.94 -7.04
CA LEU A 101 -10.28 10.07 -6.63
C LEU A 101 -10.45 10.04 -5.12
N CYS A 102 -10.24 11.16 -4.42
CA CYS A 102 -10.42 11.17 -2.98
C CYS A 102 -11.00 12.46 -2.39
N SER A 103 -11.59 12.34 -1.20
CA SER A 103 -12.01 13.45 -0.34
C SER A 103 -11.45 13.23 1.06
N ALA A 104 -10.26 13.80 1.31
CA ALA A 104 -9.62 13.69 2.62
C ALA A 104 -10.43 14.36 3.74
N ILE A 105 -11.17 15.43 3.43
CA ILE A 105 -12.01 16.12 4.42
C ILE A 105 -13.21 15.27 4.83
N SER A 106 -13.81 14.54 3.86
CA SER A 106 -14.89 13.59 4.12
C SER A 106 -14.40 12.44 5.01
N GLU A 107 -13.23 11.87 4.70
CA GLU A 107 -12.63 10.82 5.53
C GLU A 107 -12.37 11.27 6.97
N ILE A 108 -11.75 12.44 7.16
CA ILE A 108 -11.49 12.99 8.51
C ILE A 108 -12.80 13.19 9.27
N PHE A 109 -13.84 13.68 8.61
CA PHE A 109 -15.14 13.90 9.23
C PHE A 109 -15.79 12.58 9.66
N LEU A 110 -15.86 11.58 8.78
CA LEU A 110 -16.43 10.27 9.10
C LEU A 110 -15.67 9.58 10.23
N ARG A 111 -14.33 9.57 10.18
CA ARG A 111 -13.49 9.00 11.26
C ARG A 111 -13.73 9.68 12.60
N LYS A 112 -13.90 11.01 12.61
CA LYS A 112 -14.21 11.77 13.83
C LYS A 112 -15.58 11.40 14.39
N MET A 113 -16.60 11.35 13.54
CA MET A 113 -17.97 11.01 13.96
C MET A 113 -18.07 9.58 14.48
N ALA A 114 -17.38 8.63 13.83
CA ALA A 114 -17.29 7.24 14.28
C ALA A 114 -16.59 7.13 15.63
N LYS A 115 -15.42 7.79 15.79
CA LYS A 115 -14.69 7.81 17.06
C LYS A 115 -15.50 8.40 18.22
N GLN A 116 -16.37 9.36 17.93
CA GLN A 116 -17.23 9.99 18.93
C GLN A 116 -18.50 9.18 19.23
N GLY A 117 -18.76 8.11 18.47
CA GLY A 117 -19.90 7.21 18.63
C GLY A 117 -21.19 7.74 18.05
N TYR A 118 -21.14 8.57 17.00
CA TYR A 118 -22.34 9.10 16.33
C TYR A 118 -22.76 8.29 15.09
N ILE A 119 -21.80 7.63 14.45
CA ILE A 119 -22.04 6.80 13.26
C ILE A 119 -21.26 5.49 13.41
N LYS A 120 -21.72 4.47 12.69
CA LYS A 120 -20.96 3.26 12.43
C LYS A 120 -20.33 3.40 11.05
N TYR A 121 -19.01 3.45 11.02
CA TYR A 121 -18.23 3.61 9.79
C TYR A 121 -16.95 2.80 9.89
N VAL A 122 -16.61 2.10 8.81
CA VAL A 122 -15.33 1.42 8.62
C VAL A 122 -14.55 2.19 7.56
N GLU A 123 -13.30 2.53 7.85
CA GLU A 123 -12.45 3.32 6.95
C GLU A 123 -12.39 2.69 5.55
N GLY A 124 -12.65 3.51 4.52
CA GLY A 124 -12.70 3.06 3.13
C GLY A 124 -13.99 2.36 2.71
N SER A 125 -14.95 2.16 3.62
CA SER A 125 -16.28 1.65 3.28
C SER A 125 -17.11 2.70 2.54
N GLU A 126 -18.03 2.20 1.72
CA GLU A 126 -19.10 3.00 1.12
C GLU A 126 -20.27 3.23 2.09
N PHE A 127 -20.37 2.41 3.15
CA PHE A 127 -21.49 2.42 4.07
C PHE A 127 -21.21 3.27 5.31
N VAL A 128 -22.18 4.12 5.65
CA VAL A 128 -22.22 4.92 6.86
C VAL A 128 -23.60 4.75 7.48
N ASP A 129 -23.69 4.03 8.59
CA ASP A 129 -24.94 3.84 9.31
C ASP A 129 -25.04 4.83 10.47
N THR A 130 -26.17 5.53 10.55
CA THR A 130 -26.57 6.34 11.70
C THR A 130 -27.32 5.50 12.73
N ARG A 131 -27.65 6.11 13.88
CA ARG A 131 -28.46 5.44 14.92
C ARG A 131 -29.82 5.03 14.35
N GLU A 132 -30.46 5.92 13.60
CA GLU A 132 -31.75 5.72 12.96
C GLU A 132 -31.69 4.58 11.93
N ASP A 133 -30.67 4.57 11.06
CA ASP A 133 -30.46 3.50 10.08
C ASP A 133 -30.36 2.13 10.75
N LEU A 134 -29.61 2.03 11.87
CA LEU A 134 -29.46 0.76 12.61
C LEU A 134 -30.76 0.32 13.31
N ILE A 135 -31.58 1.26 13.77
CA ILE A 135 -32.89 0.95 14.35
C ILE A 135 -33.83 0.40 13.27
N GLU A 136 -33.85 1.01 12.08
CA GLU A 136 -34.62 0.52 10.94
C GLU A 136 -34.15 -0.86 10.46
N GLN A 137 -32.84 -1.13 10.55
CA GLN A 137 -32.24 -2.44 10.27
C GLN A 137 -32.51 -3.50 11.36
N GLY A 138 -33.19 -3.13 12.45
CA GLY A 138 -33.65 -4.07 13.49
C GLY A 138 -32.82 -4.10 14.77
N ASP A 139 -31.88 -3.18 14.98
CA ASP A 139 -31.19 -2.99 16.26
C ASP A 139 -31.92 -1.92 17.10
N PRO A 140 -32.75 -2.29 18.09
CA PRO A 140 -33.53 -1.33 18.88
C PRO A 140 -32.66 -0.36 19.71
N THR A 141 -31.36 -0.65 19.87
CA THR A 141 -30.41 0.23 20.57
C THR A 141 -29.71 1.21 19.63
N GLY A 142 -29.91 1.07 18.31
CA GLY A 142 -29.21 1.83 17.27
C GLY A 142 -27.69 1.66 17.35
N GLY A 143 -27.22 0.45 17.65
CA GLY A 143 -25.80 0.12 17.81
C GLY A 143 -25.12 0.79 19.01
N GLY A 144 -25.90 1.34 19.95
CA GLY A 144 -25.37 2.17 21.03
C GLY A 144 -24.82 3.54 20.57
N LEU A 145 -25.17 3.97 19.35
CA LEU A 145 -24.76 5.26 18.81
C LEU A 145 -25.51 6.41 19.48
N LYS A 146 -24.85 7.57 19.59
CA LYS A 146 -25.44 8.82 20.05
C LYS A 146 -26.33 9.43 18.97
N GLU A 147 -27.33 10.18 19.39
CA GLU A 147 -28.14 10.97 18.47
C GLU A 147 -27.33 12.08 17.80
N LEU A 148 -27.58 12.27 16.50
CA LEU A 148 -26.99 13.33 15.70
C LEU A 148 -27.80 14.62 15.88
N ASP A 149 -27.11 15.75 15.96
CA ASP A 149 -27.75 17.04 15.76
C ASP A 149 -28.08 17.25 14.26
N GLU A 150 -29.06 18.11 14.00
CA GLU A 150 -29.57 18.34 12.65
C GLU A 150 -28.47 18.82 11.68
N LYS A 151 -27.49 19.57 12.18
CA LYS A 151 -26.36 20.05 11.39
C LYS A 151 -25.46 18.91 10.93
N ASN A 152 -25.07 17.99 11.83
CA ASN A 152 -24.23 16.87 11.43
C ASN A 152 -24.99 15.83 10.62
N ARG A 153 -26.28 15.62 10.90
CA ARG A 153 -27.15 14.77 10.06
C ARG A 153 -27.15 15.25 8.61
N ASN A 154 -27.49 16.52 8.39
CA ASN A 154 -27.46 17.12 7.05
C ASN A 154 -26.09 17.04 6.39
N ARG A 155 -25.00 17.19 7.16
CA ARG A 155 -23.64 17.06 6.62
C ARG A 155 -23.30 15.63 6.22
N ILE A 156 -23.75 14.62 6.96
CA ILE A 156 -23.57 13.21 6.62
C ILE A 156 -24.33 12.87 5.34
N GLU A 157 -25.59 13.29 5.23
CA GLU A 157 -26.39 13.02 4.03
C GLU A 157 -25.81 13.67 2.78
N ASN A 158 -25.42 14.94 2.86
CA ASN A 158 -24.72 15.60 1.74
C ASN A 158 -23.40 14.88 1.36
N LEU A 159 -22.66 14.35 2.34
CA LEU A 159 -21.44 13.60 2.08
C LEU A 159 -21.74 12.25 1.41
N LYS A 160 -22.77 11.53 1.87
CA LYS A 160 -23.24 10.29 1.24
C LYS A 160 -23.55 10.53 -0.24
N ASP A 161 -24.31 11.58 -0.55
CA ASP A 161 -24.69 11.91 -1.93
C ASP A 161 -23.51 12.38 -2.79
N MET A 162 -22.74 13.35 -2.31
CA MET A 162 -21.69 13.98 -3.11
C MET A 162 -20.47 13.09 -3.29
N VAL A 163 -20.20 12.19 -2.33
CA VAL A 163 -18.95 11.42 -2.29
C VAL A 163 -19.22 9.92 -2.35
N LEU A 164 -19.93 9.34 -1.37
CA LEU A 164 -19.99 7.89 -1.22
C LEU A 164 -20.81 7.23 -2.33
N TYR A 165 -22.02 7.69 -2.62
CA TYR A 165 -22.84 7.11 -3.70
C TYR A 165 -22.25 7.38 -5.08
N ARG A 166 -21.51 8.49 -5.25
CA ARG A 166 -20.95 8.90 -6.52
C ARG A 166 -19.64 8.20 -6.87
N PHE A 167 -18.80 7.93 -5.87
CA PHE A 167 -17.44 7.40 -6.05
C PHE A 167 -17.17 6.08 -5.31
N GLY A 168 -18.15 5.56 -4.57
CA GLY A 168 -18.08 4.31 -3.80
C GLY A 168 -17.24 4.39 -2.52
N SER A 169 -16.42 5.43 -2.31
CA SER A 169 -15.76 5.66 -1.02
C SER A 169 -15.19 7.08 -0.97
N THR A 170 -14.53 7.43 0.13
CA THR A 170 -13.74 8.66 0.23
C THR A 170 -12.41 8.58 -0.54
N GLY A 171 -12.02 7.40 -1.02
CA GLY A 171 -10.82 7.16 -1.82
C GLY A 171 -9.49 7.17 -1.06
N VAL A 172 -9.45 7.58 0.21
CA VAL A 172 -8.19 7.67 0.98
C VAL A 172 -7.58 6.30 1.22
N VAL A 173 -8.39 5.34 1.67
CA VAL A 173 -7.95 3.94 1.85
C VAL A 173 -7.62 3.27 0.52
N GLN A 174 -8.33 3.63 -0.55
CA GLN A 174 -8.05 3.14 -1.90
C GLN A 174 -6.67 3.60 -2.40
N VAL A 175 -6.26 4.86 -2.13
CA VAL A 175 -4.91 5.36 -2.44
C VAL A 175 -3.85 4.48 -1.78
N LEU A 176 -4.02 4.18 -0.48
CA LEU A 176 -3.07 3.34 0.27
C LEU A 176 -3.03 1.90 -0.25
N SER A 177 -4.20 1.33 -0.55
CA SER A 177 -4.31 -0.02 -1.11
C SER A 177 -3.61 -0.10 -2.46
N LYS A 178 -3.85 0.86 -3.34
CA LYS A 178 -3.21 0.93 -4.66
C LYS A 178 -1.70 1.15 -4.56
N ALA A 179 -1.24 1.92 -3.58
CA ALA A 179 0.20 2.07 -3.34
C ALA A 179 0.84 0.75 -2.89
N ALA A 180 0.17 -0.03 -2.03
CA ALA A 180 0.64 -1.36 -1.63
C ALA A 180 0.65 -2.34 -2.81
N GLU A 181 -0.39 -2.34 -3.65
CA GLU A 181 -0.47 -3.14 -4.87
C GLU A 181 0.63 -2.79 -5.87
N LEU A 182 0.89 -1.49 -6.08
CA LEU A 182 1.92 -0.99 -6.99
C LEU A 182 3.33 -1.39 -6.53
N LEU A 183 3.55 -1.45 -5.21
CA LEU A 183 4.78 -1.98 -4.63
C LEU A 183 4.85 -3.53 -4.66
N GLY A 184 3.80 -4.19 -5.16
CA GLY A 184 3.69 -5.64 -5.21
C GLY A 184 3.69 -6.26 -3.83
N LEU A 185 3.08 -5.60 -2.84
CA LEU A 185 3.01 -6.09 -1.47
C LEU A 185 1.85 -7.09 -1.30
N VAL A 186 2.12 -8.17 -0.59
CA VAL A 186 1.17 -9.21 -0.22
C VAL A 186 0.95 -9.11 1.29
N PRO A 187 -0.31 -8.97 1.76
CA PRO A 187 -0.64 -9.01 3.17
C PRO A 187 -0.60 -10.45 3.69
N ILE A 188 0.10 -10.64 4.80
CA ILE A 188 0.16 -11.91 5.52
C ILE A 188 -0.29 -11.66 6.96
N PHE A 189 -1.17 -12.52 7.45
CA PHE A 189 -1.75 -12.47 8.78
C PHE A 189 -1.13 -13.54 9.67
N PRO A 190 -0.07 -13.22 10.44
CA PRO A 190 0.48 -14.14 11.41
C PRO A 190 -0.53 -14.40 12.53
N VAL A 191 -0.81 -15.67 12.82
CA VAL A 191 -1.74 -16.10 13.86
C VAL A 191 -1.09 -17.14 14.78
N ARG A 192 -1.54 -17.22 16.03
CA ARG A 192 -1.10 -18.30 16.95
C ARG A 192 -1.82 -19.61 16.67
N ASN A 193 -3.05 -19.52 16.19
CA ASN A 193 -3.92 -20.66 15.92
C ASN A 193 -4.65 -20.41 14.59
N THR A 194 -4.51 -21.34 13.66
CA THR A 194 -5.05 -21.33 12.28
C THR A 194 -6.50 -21.78 12.18
N SER A 195 -7.11 -22.25 13.27
CA SER A 195 -8.53 -22.57 13.37
C SER A 195 -9.34 -21.42 14.00
N THR A 196 -8.78 -20.74 15.00
CA THR A 196 -9.46 -19.61 15.67
C THR A 196 -9.01 -18.24 15.17
N PHE A 197 -7.94 -18.19 14.39
CA PHE A 197 -7.30 -16.95 13.90
C PHE A 197 -6.87 -15.97 15.00
N SER A 198 -6.71 -16.46 16.23
CA SER A 198 -6.34 -15.64 17.39
C SER A 198 -4.86 -15.23 17.33
N SER A 199 -4.59 -13.97 17.64
CA SER A 199 -3.23 -13.51 17.96
C SER A 199 -2.87 -13.90 19.40
N GLY A 200 -1.63 -14.29 19.65
CA GLY A 200 -1.22 -14.99 20.87
C GLY A 200 -1.22 -14.19 22.18
N ALA A 201 -1.70 -12.95 22.20
CA ALA A 201 -1.75 -12.12 23.39
C ALA A 201 -2.90 -12.57 24.30
N SER A 202 -2.58 -12.84 25.57
CA SER A 202 -3.48 -13.42 26.59
C SER A 202 -4.81 -12.67 26.76
N ASP A 203 -4.87 -11.39 26.37
CA ASP A 203 -6.05 -10.53 26.50
C ASP A 203 -6.72 -10.13 25.16
N SER A 204 -6.21 -10.58 24.00
CA SER A 204 -6.81 -10.17 22.72
C SER A 204 -7.89 -11.15 22.27
N LYS A 205 -9.16 -10.72 22.35
CA LYS A 205 -10.31 -11.41 21.73
C LYS A 205 -10.38 -11.23 20.20
N PHE A 206 -9.45 -10.48 19.63
CA PHE A 206 -9.47 -10.08 18.22
C PHE A 206 -8.76 -11.12 17.34
N VAL A 207 -9.43 -11.51 16.27
CA VAL A 207 -8.87 -12.32 15.18
C VAL A 207 -8.08 -11.43 14.22
N PHE A 208 -7.07 -11.98 13.54
CA PHE A 208 -6.26 -11.26 12.54
C PHE A 208 -5.72 -9.90 13.00
N ARG A 209 -5.30 -9.84 14.27
CA ARG A 209 -4.80 -8.60 14.89
C ARG A 209 -3.62 -8.00 14.13
N ASP A 210 -2.68 -8.86 13.74
CA ASP A 210 -1.42 -8.45 13.12
C ASP A 210 -1.46 -8.74 11.62
N CYS A 211 -0.94 -7.82 10.82
CA CYS A 211 -0.78 -7.95 9.39
C CYS A 211 0.59 -7.43 8.99
N VAL A 212 1.36 -8.25 8.26
CA VAL A 212 2.67 -7.88 7.71
C VAL A 212 2.62 -7.88 6.20
N LEU A 213 3.13 -6.81 5.59
CA LEU A 213 3.25 -6.69 4.14
C LEU A 213 4.60 -7.23 3.69
N VAL A 214 4.62 -8.20 2.77
CA VAL A 214 5.85 -8.73 2.17
C VAL A 214 5.84 -8.59 0.66
N LYS A 215 7.00 -8.61 0.00
CA LYS A 215 7.03 -8.50 -1.46
C LYS A 215 6.47 -9.77 -2.09
N LYS A 216 5.75 -9.63 -3.20
CA LYS A 216 5.32 -10.74 -4.04
C LYS A 216 6.53 -11.60 -4.41
N GLY A 217 6.38 -12.92 -4.27
CA GLY A 217 7.46 -13.88 -4.49
C GLY A 217 8.37 -14.11 -3.28
N SER A 218 8.08 -13.52 -2.12
CA SER A 218 8.73 -13.93 -0.87
C SER A 218 8.34 -15.36 -0.51
N THR A 219 9.25 -16.06 0.15
CA THR A 219 9.02 -17.40 0.71
C THR A 219 8.36 -17.32 2.09
N VAL A 220 7.75 -18.41 2.55
CA VAL A 220 7.25 -18.53 3.93
C VAL A 220 8.37 -18.33 4.95
N GLY A 221 9.59 -18.79 4.66
CA GLY A 221 10.78 -18.54 5.48
C GLY A 221 11.14 -17.05 5.59
N ASP A 222 10.99 -16.28 4.51
CA ASP A 222 11.20 -14.82 4.54
C ASP A 222 10.17 -14.14 5.46
N VAL A 223 8.91 -14.59 5.40
CA VAL A 223 7.86 -14.10 6.31
C VAL A 223 8.19 -14.47 7.75
N ALA A 224 8.60 -15.71 8.00
CA ALA A 224 8.95 -16.20 9.33
C ALA A 224 10.06 -15.34 9.95
N ARG A 225 11.14 -15.09 9.19
CA ARG A 225 12.24 -14.21 9.62
C ARG A 225 11.78 -12.79 9.90
N LYS A 226 10.84 -12.26 9.09
CA LYS A 226 10.28 -10.91 9.28
C LYS A 226 9.42 -10.80 10.54
N VAL A 227 8.64 -11.83 10.87
CA VAL A 227 7.71 -11.83 12.01
C VAL A 227 8.42 -12.22 13.31
N MET A 228 9.30 -13.21 13.24
CA MET A 228 9.89 -13.87 14.42
C MET A 228 11.35 -13.49 14.66
N GLY A 229 11.99 -12.74 13.75
CA GLY A 229 13.40 -12.40 13.82
C GLY A 229 14.29 -13.63 13.72
N ASP A 230 15.22 -13.77 14.67
CA ASP A 230 16.18 -14.88 14.74
C ASP A 230 15.67 -16.10 15.55
N ALA A 231 14.40 -16.12 15.95
CA ALA A 231 13.84 -17.23 16.70
C ALA A 231 13.81 -18.52 15.85
N PRO A 232 14.25 -19.67 16.38
CA PRO A 232 14.26 -20.92 15.64
C PRO A 232 12.83 -21.40 15.38
N ILE A 233 12.49 -21.60 14.12
CA ILE A 233 11.18 -22.12 13.71
C ILE A 233 11.28 -23.63 13.60
N ALA A 234 10.43 -24.34 14.34
CA ALA A 234 10.33 -25.80 14.23
C ALA A 234 9.52 -26.18 12.98
N PHE A 235 8.44 -25.46 12.70
CA PHE A 235 7.60 -25.63 11.52
C PHE A 235 6.59 -24.50 11.38
N VAL A 236 5.97 -24.42 10.20
CA VAL A 236 4.90 -23.48 9.87
C VAL A 236 3.60 -24.22 9.56
N GLU A 237 2.49 -23.68 10.06
CA GLU A 237 1.13 -24.15 9.77
C GLU A 237 0.34 -23.08 9.01
N GLY A 238 -0.39 -23.52 7.98
CA GLY A 238 -1.41 -22.74 7.29
C GLY A 238 -2.81 -23.08 7.77
N ILE A 239 -3.82 -22.57 7.06
CA ILE A 239 -5.24 -22.84 7.34
C ILE A 239 -5.50 -24.34 7.48
N GLY A 240 -6.32 -24.73 8.46
CA GLY A 240 -6.64 -26.13 8.69
C GLY A 240 -5.50 -26.95 9.31
N ASN A 241 -4.50 -26.30 9.92
CA ASN A 241 -3.32 -26.92 10.53
C ASN A 241 -2.47 -27.71 9.51
N MET A 242 -2.54 -27.34 8.23
CA MET A 242 -1.73 -27.94 7.18
C MET A 242 -0.28 -27.48 7.32
N ARG A 243 0.67 -28.39 7.15
CA ARG A 243 2.09 -28.04 7.13
C ARG A 243 2.43 -27.34 5.83
N VAL A 244 3.17 -26.23 5.95
CA VAL A 244 3.60 -25.41 4.83
C VAL A 244 5.13 -25.41 4.82
N SER A 245 5.72 -25.59 3.64
CA SER A 245 7.17 -25.55 3.49
C SER A 245 7.69 -24.13 3.67
N GLU A 246 8.90 -23.96 4.24
CA GLU A 246 9.53 -22.64 4.29
C GLU A 246 9.86 -22.10 2.90
N ASP A 247 10.09 -22.98 1.93
CA ASP A 247 10.36 -22.63 0.53
C ASP A 247 9.09 -22.27 -0.26
N ASP A 248 7.90 -22.51 0.30
CA ASP A 248 6.67 -22.19 -0.39
C ASP A 248 6.52 -20.67 -0.55
N LEU A 249 6.04 -20.26 -1.72
CA LEU A 249 5.76 -18.86 -2.00
C LEU A 249 4.47 -18.39 -1.35
N VAL A 250 4.47 -17.14 -0.91
CA VAL A 250 3.26 -16.43 -0.46
C VAL A 250 2.66 -15.58 -1.57
N ALA A 251 1.33 -15.55 -1.62
CA ALA A 251 0.55 -14.71 -2.52
C ALA A 251 -0.84 -14.43 -1.90
N VAL A 252 -1.58 -13.48 -2.45
CA VAL A 252 -2.97 -13.26 -2.04
C VAL A 252 -3.76 -14.54 -2.28
N GLY A 253 -4.42 -15.08 -1.25
CA GLY A 253 -5.14 -16.36 -1.29
C GLY A 253 -4.26 -17.61 -1.22
N LYS A 254 -2.94 -17.48 -1.06
CA LYS A 254 -2.01 -18.60 -0.88
C LYS A 254 -1.04 -18.30 0.26
N ASN A 255 -1.11 -19.07 1.34
CA ASN A 255 -0.25 -18.91 2.51
C ASN A 255 -0.32 -17.48 3.11
N ASP A 256 -1.50 -16.86 3.03
CA ASP A 256 -1.79 -15.53 3.56
C ASP A 256 -2.10 -15.54 5.06
N ILE A 257 -2.43 -16.70 5.63
CA ILE A 257 -2.57 -16.93 7.07
C ILE A 257 -1.55 -17.98 7.49
N LEU A 258 -0.62 -17.59 8.38
CA LEU A 258 0.48 -18.46 8.82
C LEU A 258 0.60 -18.47 10.34
N SER A 259 0.91 -19.65 10.89
CA SER A 259 1.28 -19.82 12.29
C SER A 259 2.68 -20.40 12.39
N PHE A 260 3.58 -19.63 13.01
CA PHE A 260 4.97 -20.02 13.21
C PHE A 260 5.12 -20.71 14.57
N LYS A 261 5.53 -21.98 14.58
CA LYS A 261 5.82 -22.69 15.84
C LYS A 261 7.30 -22.65 16.12
N VAL A 262 7.64 -22.08 17.26
CA VAL A 262 9.03 -21.93 17.72
C VAL A 262 9.54 -23.27 18.26
N GLY A 263 10.73 -23.67 17.82
CA GLY A 263 11.45 -24.83 18.34
C GLY A 263 12.20 -24.52 19.63
N ARG A 264 12.59 -25.54 20.39
CA ARG A 264 13.60 -25.36 21.42
C ARG A 264 14.97 -25.26 20.72
N ALA A 265 15.75 -24.25 21.09
CA ALA A 265 17.15 -24.13 20.69
C ALA A 265 17.97 -25.30 21.26
#